data_AF-A0A9E0T2N9-F1
#
_entry.id   AF-A0A9E0T2N9-F1
#
_cell.length_a   1.000
_cell.length_b   1.000
_cell.length_c   1.000
_cell.angle_alpha   90.00
_cell.angle_beta   90.00
_cell.angle_gamma   90.00
#
_symmetry.space_group_name_H-M   'P 1'
#
loop_
_entity.id
_entity.type
_entity.pdbx_description
1 polymer ?
#
loop_
_entity_poly.entity_id
_entity_poly.type
_entity_poly.pdbx_seq_one_letter_code
_entity_poly.pdbx_strand_id
1 'polypeptide(L)'
;MRLSWIVPVAVLCLCAVVLAAAWRGRAQAPPPARHTGMDLLRTYPCRRTETKVVLVKGVEDGFAPAGNEPGFLRPGLDKARWRSIGAGRYDQSQPDREFHDSLQIPAHVHDGLFVIGLKALPVSDSGNDILALGDLTSPNRFSHLIADLPGLGWNVDGVLHSAALGNVILNAPGQTDRRSLLDWLREGAQTHWLDVMVEDDTSVDFIGLAACVEPPRGKGVTLMTSEAQPAAGIVALSCRNGPPDWPICDPYTGDTPCETELPVACLLPGRQPPPRERTGASNVAGWTGGRIAFTAPVAATTFRAIGDVDAFCAAQFGAGWRTLAAHEGEPNVGAAGAGRQPPAPVRAWVDEVNQPYATCWTR
;
A
#
# COMPACT_ATOMS: atom_id res chain seq x y z
N MET A 1 21.40 -77.96 24.11
CA MET A 1 22.51 -78.53 24.92
C MET A 1 23.68 -77.58 24.89
N ARG A 2 24.25 -77.31 26.06
CA ARG A 2 25.36 -76.39 26.31
C ARG A 2 26.61 -76.79 25.52
N LEU A 3 27.36 -75.80 25.02
CA LEU A 3 28.83 -75.87 25.00
C LEU A 3 29.42 -74.47 24.93
N SER A 4 29.93 -74.05 26.09
CA SER A 4 30.80 -72.91 26.31
C SER A 4 32.14 -73.11 25.60
N TRP A 5 32.68 -72.04 25.01
CA TRP A 5 34.09 -71.94 24.65
C TRP A 5 34.73 -70.78 25.41
N ILE A 6 35.85 -71.10 26.03
CA ILE A 6 36.82 -70.21 26.68
C ILE A 6 37.89 -69.85 25.62
N VAL A 7 38.72 -68.84 25.95
CA VAL A 7 40.09 -68.54 25.44
C VAL A 7 40.14 -67.32 24.49
N PRO A 8 41.18 -66.43 24.50
CA PRO A 8 42.01 -65.91 25.59
C PRO A 8 42.13 -64.35 25.60
N VAL A 9 42.71 -63.85 26.68
CA VAL A 9 43.32 -62.51 26.78
C VAL A 9 44.52 -62.42 25.81
N ALA A 10 44.51 -61.43 24.92
CA ALA A 10 45.67 -61.05 24.12
C ALA A 10 45.86 -59.52 24.14
N VAL A 11 47.08 -59.16 24.53
CA VAL A 11 47.66 -57.83 24.68
C VAL A 11 47.59 -57.06 23.35
N LEU A 12 47.09 -55.82 23.38
CA LEU A 12 47.25 -54.87 22.28
C LEU A 12 47.68 -53.48 22.80
N CYS A 13 49.00 -53.31 22.72
CA CYS A 13 49.75 -52.13 22.31
C CYS A 13 49.09 -50.75 22.42
N LEU A 14 49.76 -49.89 23.20
CA LEU A 14 49.71 -48.44 23.08
C LEU A 14 49.92 -47.98 21.63
N CYS A 15 48.92 -47.31 21.07
CA CYS A 15 49.12 -46.27 20.06
C CYS A 15 48.23 -45.09 20.44
N ALA A 16 48.80 -44.17 21.22
CA ALA A 16 48.26 -42.83 21.39
C ALA A 16 48.37 -42.08 20.05
N VAL A 17 47.32 -42.13 19.24
CA VAL A 17 47.13 -41.24 18.10
C VAL A 17 46.36 -40.03 18.60
N VAL A 18 47.06 -38.90 18.67
CA VAL A 18 46.52 -37.56 18.88
C VAL A 18 45.57 -37.24 17.73
N LEU A 19 44.27 -37.45 17.94
CA LEU A 19 43.19 -36.87 17.11
C LEU A 19 42.59 -35.71 17.88
N ALA A 20 43.30 -34.58 17.89
CA ALA A 20 42.72 -33.29 18.19
C ALA A 20 41.76 -32.93 17.05
N ALA A 21 40.50 -33.34 17.20
CA ALA A 21 39.43 -32.92 16.31
C ALA A 21 39.27 -31.40 16.41
N ALA A 22 39.71 -30.70 15.36
CA ALA A 22 39.46 -29.28 15.18
C ALA A 22 37.96 -29.04 14.96
N TRP A 23 37.20 -28.95 16.06
CA TRP A 23 35.85 -28.42 16.08
C TRP A 23 35.96 -26.90 15.88
N ARG A 24 36.17 -26.48 14.62
CA ARG A 24 36.04 -25.08 14.23
C ARG A 24 34.58 -24.69 14.48
N GLY A 25 34.36 -23.93 15.57
CA GLY A 25 33.05 -23.38 15.89
C GLY A 25 32.49 -22.67 14.66
N ARG A 26 31.38 -23.18 14.11
CA ARG A 26 30.57 -22.40 13.19
C ARG A 26 30.13 -21.16 13.97
N ALA A 27 30.61 -20.00 13.57
CA ALA A 27 30.04 -18.74 14.04
C ALA A 27 28.53 -18.84 13.80
N GLN A 28 27.75 -18.77 14.88
CA GLN A 28 26.30 -18.62 14.76
C GLN A 28 26.08 -17.37 13.92
N ALA A 29 25.25 -17.50 12.87
CA ALA A 29 24.79 -16.33 12.14
C ALA A 29 24.24 -15.32 13.17
N PRO A 30 24.56 -14.03 13.05
CA PRO A 30 24.01 -13.04 13.95
C PRO A 30 22.48 -13.18 13.96
N PRO A 31 21.82 -13.02 15.13
CA PRO A 31 20.38 -13.04 15.18
C PRO A 31 19.83 -12.02 14.16
N PRO A 32 18.70 -12.32 13.50
CA PRO A 32 18.10 -11.38 12.57
C PRO A 32 17.89 -10.03 13.26
N ALA A 33 18.19 -8.94 12.54
CA ALA A 33 17.97 -7.60 13.06
C ALA A 33 16.49 -7.46 13.44
N ARG A 34 16.22 -7.00 14.67
CA ARG A 34 14.85 -6.68 15.10
C ARG A 34 14.31 -5.57 14.21
N HIS A 35 13.07 -5.73 13.74
CA HIS A 35 12.41 -4.71 12.95
C HIS A 35 12.07 -3.51 13.83
N THR A 36 12.36 -2.31 13.34
CA THR A 36 11.83 -1.09 13.97
C THR A 36 10.37 -0.91 13.56
N GLY A 37 9.59 -0.18 14.35
CA GLY A 37 8.24 0.22 13.99
C GLY A 37 8.21 1.04 12.70
N MET A 38 9.19 1.92 12.50
CA MET A 38 9.36 2.64 11.24
C MET A 38 9.62 1.70 10.07
N ASP A 39 10.35 0.60 10.25
CA ASP A 39 10.51 -0.42 9.20
C ASP A 39 9.18 -1.11 8.90
N LEU A 40 8.38 -1.47 9.90
CA LEU A 40 7.05 -2.06 9.69
C LEU A 40 6.15 -1.13 8.87
N LEU A 41 6.07 0.15 9.23
CA LEU A 41 5.26 1.15 8.53
C LEU A 41 5.74 1.38 7.09
N ARG A 42 7.06 1.48 6.88
CA ARG A 42 7.66 1.70 5.56
C ARG A 42 7.50 0.49 4.65
N THR A 43 7.62 -0.71 5.20
CA THR A 43 7.55 -1.96 4.41
C THR A 43 6.14 -2.51 4.27
N TYR A 44 5.14 -1.97 4.99
CA TYR A 44 3.75 -2.38 4.84
C TYR A 44 3.30 -2.28 3.36
N PRO A 45 2.80 -3.39 2.78
CA PRO A 45 2.44 -3.42 1.37
C PRO A 45 1.05 -2.83 1.14
N CYS A 46 0.94 -1.88 0.23
CA CYS A 46 -0.33 -1.46 -0.36
C CYS A 46 -0.47 -2.05 -1.76
N ARG A 47 -1.70 -2.12 -2.27
CA ARG A 47 -1.91 -2.49 -3.68
C ARG A 47 -1.25 -1.45 -4.57
N ARG A 48 -0.83 -1.88 -5.77
CA ARG A 48 -0.07 -1.03 -6.70
C ARG A 48 -0.80 0.26 -7.11
N THR A 49 -2.11 0.29 -7.03
CA THR A 49 -2.97 1.44 -7.33
C THR A 49 -3.23 2.35 -6.14
N GLU A 50 -2.91 1.92 -4.92
CA GLU A 50 -3.22 2.67 -3.71
C GLU A 50 -2.08 3.62 -3.37
N THR A 51 -2.43 4.77 -2.77
CA THR A 51 -1.43 5.65 -2.16
C THR A 51 -1.18 5.16 -0.75
N LYS A 52 0.09 4.90 -0.38
CA LYS A 52 0.45 4.66 1.02
C LYS A 52 0.67 5.98 1.72
N VAL A 53 -0.09 6.23 2.77
CA VAL A 53 0.09 7.35 3.70
C VAL A 53 0.66 6.81 5.00
N VAL A 54 1.81 7.33 5.43
CA VAL A 54 2.42 6.97 6.71
C VAL A 54 2.31 8.17 7.65
N LEU A 55 1.61 7.98 8.77
CA LEU A 55 1.42 8.95 9.83
C LEU A 55 2.22 8.48 11.05
N VAL A 56 3.00 9.36 11.65
CA VAL A 56 3.81 9.05 12.85
C VAL A 56 3.71 10.22 13.81
N LYS A 57 3.60 9.91 15.10
CA LYS A 57 3.64 10.85 16.22
C LYS A 57 4.58 10.28 17.29
N GLY A 58 5.25 11.15 18.02
CA GLY A 58 6.41 10.78 18.84
C GLY A 58 7.64 10.47 17.99
N VAL A 59 8.72 10.04 18.62
CA VAL A 59 9.98 9.63 18.00
C VAL A 59 10.30 8.21 18.42
N GLU A 60 10.57 7.31 17.46
CA GLU A 60 11.06 5.97 17.79
C GLU A 60 12.55 6.05 18.19
N ASP A 61 12.83 6.28 19.47
CA ASP A 61 14.20 6.39 20.00
C ASP A 61 14.48 5.49 21.21
N GLY A 62 13.52 4.62 21.56
CA GLY A 62 13.68 3.65 22.63
C GLY A 62 13.37 4.24 24.00
N PHE A 63 12.35 5.09 24.07
CA PHE A 63 11.85 5.76 25.27
C PHE A 63 12.86 6.74 25.86
N ALA A 64 13.61 7.45 25.02
CA ALA A 64 14.59 8.42 25.50
C ALA A 64 13.84 9.67 25.98
N PRO A 65 14.01 10.11 27.25
CA PRO A 65 13.27 11.26 27.79
C PRO A 65 13.72 12.61 27.21
N ALA A 66 14.57 12.60 26.17
CA ALA A 66 15.26 13.74 25.61
C ALA A 66 14.37 14.46 24.58
N GLY A 67 13.25 15.00 25.02
CA GLY A 67 12.33 15.67 24.11
C GLY A 67 11.17 16.32 24.85
N ASN A 68 10.59 17.33 24.24
CA ASN A 68 9.25 17.79 24.63
C ASN A 68 8.28 17.26 23.58
N GLU A 69 7.77 16.06 23.82
CA GLU A 69 6.90 15.34 22.89
C GLU A 69 5.49 15.18 23.46
N PRO A 70 4.72 16.28 23.57
CA PRO A 70 3.34 16.17 24.01
C PRO A 70 2.50 15.46 22.96
N GLY A 71 1.59 14.59 23.41
CA GLY A 71 0.51 14.11 22.55
C GLY A 71 -0.38 15.28 22.10
N PHE A 72 -0.99 15.14 20.92
CA PHE A 72 -1.92 16.12 20.38
C PHE A 72 -3.36 15.65 20.56
N LEU A 73 -4.14 16.39 21.35
CA LEU A 73 -5.58 16.15 21.45
C LEU A 73 -6.35 16.97 20.42
N ARG A 74 -7.21 16.31 19.64
CA ARG A 74 -8.13 17.05 18.76
C ARG A 74 -9.13 17.90 19.55
N PRO A 75 -9.63 19.01 18.97
CA PRO A 75 -10.67 19.82 19.60
C PRO A 75 -11.91 18.99 19.97
N GLY A 76 -12.42 19.16 21.20
CA GLY A 76 -13.61 18.48 21.70
C GLY A 76 -13.32 17.25 22.56
N LEU A 77 -12.12 16.66 22.44
CA LEU A 77 -11.69 15.57 23.33
C LEU A 77 -11.24 16.10 24.71
N ASP A 78 -10.79 17.37 24.76
CA ASP A 78 -10.35 18.12 25.94
C ASP A 78 -11.44 18.34 27.01
N LYS A 79 -12.72 18.22 26.62
CA LYS A 79 -13.88 18.47 27.51
C LYS A 79 -14.40 17.20 28.17
N ALA A 80 -14.03 16.02 27.69
CA ALA A 80 -14.43 14.76 28.29
C ALA A 80 -13.52 14.47 29.49
N ARG A 81 -14.10 14.39 30.69
CA ARG A 81 -13.72 13.67 31.93
C ARG A 81 -12.27 13.49 32.45
N TRP A 82 -11.19 13.76 31.73
CA TRP A 82 -9.86 13.20 32.03
C TRP A 82 -8.96 14.06 32.94
N ARG A 83 -9.53 14.80 33.91
CA ARG A 83 -8.78 15.76 34.75
C ARG A 83 -8.18 15.19 36.03
N SER A 84 -8.43 13.92 36.37
CA SER A 84 -7.96 13.33 37.63
C SER A 84 -6.54 12.77 37.55
N ILE A 85 -6.09 12.34 36.37
CA ILE A 85 -4.76 11.78 36.13
C ILE A 85 -4.10 12.69 35.09
N GLY A 86 -2.91 13.22 35.38
CA GLY A 86 -2.35 14.26 34.51
C GLY A 86 -1.85 13.66 33.19
N ALA A 87 -2.14 14.34 32.07
CA ALA A 87 -1.80 13.86 30.73
C ALA A 87 -0.31 13.52 30.57
N GLY A 88 -0.06 12.29 30.14
CA GLY A 88 1.21 11.74 29.75
C GLY A 88 1.74 12.36 28.45
N ARG A 89 3.03 12.19 28.21
CA ARG A 89 3.74 12.55 26.99
C ARG A 89 4.41 11.30 26.42
N TYR A 90 4.90 11.37 25.18
CA TYR A 90 5.82 10.35 24.71
C TYR A 90 7.04 10.27 25.64
N ASP A 91 7.58 9.07 25.79
CA ASP A 91 8.75 8.71 26.61
C ASP A 91 8.58 8.95 28.11
N GLN A 92 7.36 9.28 28.54
CA GLN A 92 7.09 9.55 29.95
C GLN A 92 7.21 8.27 30.76
N SER A 93 8.09 8.30 31.75
CA SER A 93 8.38 7.18 32.66
C SER A 93 7.84 7.37 34.07
N GLN A 94 6.97 8.37 34.27
CA GLN A 94 6.31 8.60 35.54
C GLN A 94 5.06 7.71 35.65
N PRO A 95 4.87 7.00 36.78
CA PRO A 95 3.62 6.28 37.03
C PRO A 95 2.42 7.23 37.15
N ASP A 96 1.22 6.67 37.13
CA ASP A 96 -0.05 7.39 37.32
C ASP A 96 -0.26 8.50 36.27
N ARG A 97 0.02 8.19 35.00
CA ARG A 97 -0.03 9.12 33.87
C ARG A 97 -0.64 8.46 32.64
N GLU A 98 -1.82 8.94 32.27
CA GLU A 98 -2.53 8.46 31.09
C GLU A 98 -2.04 9.21 29.83
N PHE A 99 -1.62 8.48 28.80
CA PHE A 99 -1.19 9.06 27.54
C PHE A 99 -2.37 9.19 26.57
N HIS A 100 -2.41 10.30 25.82
CA HIS A 100 -3.42 10.53 24.79
C HIS A 100 -2.84 11.23 23.55
N ASP A 101 -3.26 10.83 22.35
CA ASP A 101 -2.99 11.53 21.10
C ASP A 101 -4.12 11.29 20.08
N SER A 102 -4.15 12.08 19.01
CA SER A 102 -5.11 12.01 17.92
C SER A 102 -4.39 12.08 16.57
N LEU A 103 -4.62 11.07 15.74
CA LEU A 103 -4.15 10.98 14.36
C LEU A 103 -5.26 11.38 13.39
N GLN A 104 -4.95 12.27 12.44
CA GLN A 104 -5.87 12.62 11.37
C GLN A 104 -5.69 11.66 10.19
N ILE A 105 -6.62 10.70 10.04
CA ILE A 105 -6.56 9.64 9.04
C ILE A 105 -7.30 10.09 7.78
N PRO A 106 -6.67 10.04 6.58
CA PRO A 106 -7.34 10.37 5.32
C PRO A 106 -8.59 9.50 5.08
N ALA A 107 -9.52 10.02 4.29
CA ALA A 107 -10.69 9.27 3.84
C ALA A 107 -10.30 8.09 2.92
N HIS A 108 -11.25 7.21 2.64
CA HIS A 108 -11.12 6.13 1.66
C HIS A 108 -9.97 5.14 1.93
N VAL A 109 -9.80 4.77 3.21
CA VAL A 109 -8.83 3.75 3.63
C VAL A 109 -9.32 2.36 3.20
N HIS A 110 -8.52 1.65 2.40
CA HIS A 110 -8.79 0.27 2.02
C HIS A 110 -8.09 -0.73 2.91
N ASP A 111 -6.92 -0.41 3.45
CA ASP A 111 -6.19 -1.31 4.33
C ASP A 111 -5.19 -0.52 5.18
N GLY A 112 -4.56 -1.16 6.16
CA GLY A 112 -3.47 -0.53 6.88
C GLY A 112 -2.94 -1.31 8.06
N LEU A 113 -1.90 -0.74 8.66
CA LEU A 113 -1.21 -1.24 9.84
C LEU A 113 -1.14 -0.13 10.89
N PHE A 114 -1.55 -0.43 12.11
CA PHE A 114 -1.26 0.38 13.28
C PHE A 114 -0.06 -0.19 14.03
N VAL A 115 0.82 0.67 14.52
CA VAL A 115 2.05 0.32 15.23
C VAL A 115 2.22 1.26 16.42
N ILE A 116 2.62 0.73 17.57
CA ILE A 116 2.87 1.50 18.79
C ILE A 116 4.03 0.89 19.59
N GLY A 117 4.91 1.74 20.12
CA GLY A 117 5.96 1.36 21.05
C GLY A 117 5.48 1.51 22.49
N LEU A 118 5.32 0.39 23.21
CA LEU A 118 4.82 0.34 24.59
C LEU A 118 5.84 -0.29 25.52
N LYS A 119 6.04 0.33 26.69
CA LYS A 119 6.91 -0.20 27.75
C LYS A 119 6.26 -0.02 29.11
N ALA A 120 5.91 -1.15 29.72
CA ALA A 120 5.50 -1.23 31.11
C ALA A 120 6.55 -0.59 32.04
N LEU A 121 6.08 0.22 33.00
CA LEU A 121 6.95 0.81 34.01
C LEU A 121 7.21 -0.17 35.16
N PRO A 122 8.38 -0.09 35.84
CA PRO A 122 8.75 -1.06 36.88
C PRO A 122 7.95 -0.99 38.18
N VAL A 123 6.99 -0.08 38.26
CA VAL A 123 6.30 0.34 39.49
C VAL A 123 4.87 -0.18 39.58
N SER A 124 4.37 -0.84 38.54
CA SER A 124 3.00 -1.37 38.49
C SER A 124 2.96 -2.81 38.00
N ASP A 125 1.87 -3.50 38.37
CA ASP A 125 1.44 -4.70 37.67
C ASP A 125 0.83 -4.29 36.31
N SER A 126 1.65 -3.80 35.37
CA SER A 126 1.27 -3.26 34.04
C SER A 126 0.36 -4.17 33.17
N GLY A 127 -0.02 -5.34 33.67
CA GLY A 127 -1.03 -6.19 33.08
C GLY A 127 -2.46 -5.64 33.22
N ASN A 128 -2.69 -4.57 33.98
CA ASN A 128 -4.00 -3.92 34.09
C ASN A 128 -4.20 -2.72 33.15
N ASP A 129 -3.15 -2.23 32.49
CA ASP A 129 -3.24 -1.02 31.65
C ASP A 129 -3.98 -1.31 30.35
N ILE A 130 -4.88 -0.40 29.97
CA ILE A 130 -5.68 -0.51 28.75
C ILE A 130 -5.05 0.30 27.60
N LEU A 131 -5.05 -0.29 26.41
CA LEU A 131 -4.92 0.42 25.13
C LEU A 131 -6.32 0.64 24.54
N ALA A 132 -6.65 1.90 24.25
CA ALA A 132 -7.87 2.27 23.56
C ALA A 132 -7.59 2.99 22.23
N LEU A 133 -8.34 2.60 21.18
CA LEU A 133 -8.24 3.15 19.82
C LEU A 133 -9.62 3.42 19.25
N GLY A 134 -9.81 4.53 18.55
CA GLY A 134 -11.03 4.84 17.81
C GLY A 134 -11.51 6.26 18.07
N ASP A 135 -12.82 6.47 18.20
CA ASP A 135 -13.36 7.74 18.68
C ASP A 135 -13.61 7.63 20.19
N LEU A 136 -12.74 8.23 21.00
CA LEU A 136 -12.84 8.16 22.47
C LEU A 136 -14.05 8.93 23.03
N THR A 137 -14.72 9.73 22.20
CA THR A 137 -15.99 10.39 22.56
C THR A 137 -17.22 9.51 22.27
N SER A 138 -17.01 8.36 21.64
CA SER A 138 -18.02 7.42 21.18
C SER A 138 -17.87 6.05 21.87
N PRO A 139 -18.93 5.23 21.93
CA PRO A 139 -18.81 3.82 22.29
C PRO A 139 -18.06 2.99 21.24
N ASN A 140 -17.88 3.48 20.01
CA ASN A 140 -17.19 2.77 18.93
C ASN A 140 -15.68 2.87 19.07
N ARG A 141 -15.12 2.16 20.05
CA ARG A 141 -13.68 2.08 20.29
C ARG A 141 -13.21 0.67 20.61
N PHE A 142 -11.97 0.39 20.26
CA PHE A 142 -11.18 -0.70 20.82
C PHE A 142 -10.78 -0.29 22.24
N SER A 143 -10.86 -1.21 23.20
CA SER A 143 -10.43 -0.96 24.59
C SER A 143 -10.15 -2.30 25.24
N HIS A 144 -8.88 -2.67 25.36
CA HIS A 144 -8.44 -3.95 25.91
C HIS A 144 -7.16 -3.78 26.72
N LEU A 145 -6.96 -4.69 27.67
CA LEU A 145 -5.69 -4.79 28.41
C LEU A 145 -4.53 -4.99 27.44
N ILE A 146 -3.42 -4.30 27.66
CA ILE A 146 -2.21 -4.43 26.85
C ILE A 146 -1.70 -5.88 26.89
N ALA A 147 -1.83 -6.54 28.05
CA ALA A 147 -1.47 -7.94 28.21
C ALA A 147 -2.28 -8.92 27.33
N ASP A 148 -3.50 -8.54 26.92
CA ASP A 148 -4.38 -9.39 26.11
C ASP A 148 -4.15 -9.24 24.60
N LEU A 149 -3.39 -8.21 24.16
CA LEU A 149 -3.19 -7.90 22.74
C LEU A 149 -2.71 -9.11 21.90
N PRO A 150 -1.74 -9.94 22.34
CA PRO A 150 -1.35 -11.13 21.59
C PRO A 150 -2.52 -12.09 21.29
N GLY A 151 -3.43 -12.26 22.25
CA GLY A 151 -4.63 -13.10 22.10
C GLY A 151 -5.68 -12.51 21.16
N LEU A 152 -5.59 -11.21 20.87
CA LEU A 152 -6.49 -10.46 19.99
C LEU A 152 -5.93 -10.34 18.56
N GLY A 153 -4.85 -11.05 18.23
CA GLY A 153 -4.25 -11.04 16.89
C GLY A 153 -3.27 -9.89 16.64
N TRP A 154 -2.80 -9.24 17.69
CA TRP A 154 -1.68 -8.30 17.60
C TRP A 154 -0.36 -9.06 17.52
N ASN A 155 0.56 -8.53 16.72
CA ASN A 155 1.95 -8.95 16.73
C ASN A 155 2.71 -8.15 17.79
N VAL A 156 3.40 -8.84 18.69
CA VAL A 156 4.17 -8.25 19.79
C VAL A 156 5.62 -8.73 19.72
N ASP A 157 6.54 -7.81 19.43
CA ASP A 157 7.99 -8.03 19.40
C ASP A 157 8.68 -7.10 20.41
N GLY A 158 8.85 -7.60 21.64
CA GLY A 158 9.38 -6.81 22.74
C GLY A 158 8.43 -5.66 23.11
N VAL A 159 8.88 -4.43 22.86
CA VAL A 159 8.10 -3.20 23.12
C VAL A 159 7.18 -2.84 21.95
N LEU A 160 7.39 -3.45 20.79
CA LEU A 160 6.68 -3.09 19.57
C LEU A 160 5.38 -3.89 19.45
N HIS A 161 4.26 -3.19 19.37
CA HIS A 161 2.94 -3.78 19.19
C HIS A 161 2.36 -3.31 17.86
N SER A 162 1.83 -4.24 17.06
CA SER A 162 1.25 -3.89 15.76
C SER A 162 0.05 -4.77 15.41
N ALA A 163 -0.90 -4.20 14.69
CA ALA A 163 -2.06 -4.92 14.17
C ALA A 163 -2.53 -4.34 12.85
N ALA A 164 -2.94 -5.21 11.94
CA ALA A 164 -3.68 -4.78 10.76
C ALA A 164 -5.00 -4.13 11.19
N LEU A 165 -5.43 -3.05 10.53
CA LEU A 165 -6.62 -2.29 10.93
C LEU A 165 -7.89 -3.17 10.95
N GLY A 166 -7.96 -4.19 10.10
CA GLY A 166 -9.04 -5.17 10.07
C GLY A 166 -9.09 -6.12 11.29
N ASN A 167 -8.00 -6.24 12.04
CA ASN A 167 -7.91 -7.09 13.23
C ASN A 167 -8.22 -6.32 14.53
N VAL A 168 -8.21 -4.98 14.49
CA VAL A 168 -8.53 -4.15 15.65
C VAL A 168 -10.05 -4.04 15.77
N ILE A 169 -10.68 -4.91 16.56
CA ILE A 169 -12.14 -4.95 16.68
C ILE A 169 -12.62 -3.88 17.67
N LEU A 170 -13.40 -2.92 17.16
CA LEU A 170 -14.10 -1.94 17.98
C LEU A 170 -15.30 -2.64 18.64
N ASN A 171 -15.33 -2.68 19.97
CA ASN A 171 -16.40 -3.32 20.71
C ASN A 171 -16.96 -2.34 21.73
N ALA A 172 -18.27 -2.06 21.64
CA ALA A 172 -19.00 -1.60 22.81
C ALA A 172 -19.47 -2.82 23.62
N PRO A 173 -19.37 -2.81 24.96
CA PRO A 173 -19.96 -3.85 25.80
C PRO A 173 -21.43 -4.12 25.42
N GLY A 174 -21.76 -5.36 25.06
CA GLY A 174 -23.12 -5.78 24.70
C GLY A 174 -23.49 -5.64 23.21
N GLN A 175 -22.57 -5.20 22.33
CA GLN A 175 -22.81 -5.24 20.88
C GLN A 175 -22.48 -6.61 20.28
N THR A 176 -23.38 -7.08 19.40
CA THR A 176 -23.20 -8.31 18.62
C THR A 176 -22.54 -8.06 17.27
N ASP A 177 -22.60 -6.81 16.78
CA ASP A 177 -21.99 -6.42 15.50
C ASP A 177 -20.51 -6.05 15.75
N ARG A 178 -19.62 -6.98 15.39
CA ARG A 178 -18.17 -6.77 15.51
C ARG A 178 -17.70 -5.96 14.32
N ARG A 179 -17.43 -4.67 14.52
CA ARG A 179 -16.79 -3.81 13.52
C ARG A 179 -15.30 -3.73 13.77
N SER A 180 -14.50 -3.82 12.72
CA SER A 180 -13.08 -3.51 12.81
C SER A 180 -12.84 -2.01 12.74
N LEU A 181 -11.65 -1.57 13.15
CA LEU A 181 -11.18 -0.20 12.98
C LEU A 181 -11.14 0.16 11.49
N LEU A 182 -10.79 -0.80 10.62
CA LEU A 182 -10.85 -0.63 9.17
C LEU A 182 -12.27 -0.37 8.67
N ASP A 183 -13.28 -1.09 9.17
CA ASP A 183 -14.67 -0.87 8.78
C ASP A 183 -15.13 0.53 9.18
N TRP A 184 -14.78 0.96 10.40
CA TRP A 184 -15.07 2.32 10.87
C TRP A 184 -14.38 3.42 10.04
N LEU A 185 -13.12 3.21 9.62
CA LEU A 185 -12.39 4.14 8.75
C LEU A 185 -12.90 4.18 7.30
N ARG A 186 -13.65 3.16 6.87
CA ARG A 186 -14.32 3.13 5.56
C ARG A 186 -15.68 3.82 5.58
N GLU A 187 -16.23 4.08 6.75
CA GLU A 187 -17.54 4.70 6.91
C GLU A 187 -17.48 6.21 6.71
N GLY A 188 -17.68 6.61 5.45
CA GLY A 188 -17.84 8.00 5.08
C GLY A 188 -16.79 8.48 4.10
N ALA A 189 -17.05 9.64 3.50
CA ALA A 189 -16.14 10.29 2.56
C ALA A 189 -15.23 11.34 3.26
N GLN A 190 -15.12 11.29 4.58
CA GLN A 190 -14.44 12.31 5.37
C GLN A 190 -13.19 11.77 6.05
N THR A 191 -12.30 12.68 6.38
CA THR A 191 -11.13 12.42 7.21
C THR A 191 -11.57 12.04 8.62
N HIS A 192 -11.00 10.97 9.17
CA HIS A 192 -11.30 10.49 10.50
C HIS A 192 -10.27 10.96 11.51
N TRP A 193 -10.67 11.09 12.76
CA TRP A 193 -9.75 11.27 13.88
C TRP A 193 -9.63 9.96 14.65
N LEU A 194 -8.47 9.31 14.53
CA LEU A 194 -8.14 8.15 15.35
C LEU A 194 -7.52 8.63 16.66
N ASP A 195 -8.30 8.60 17.72
CA ASP A 195 -7.83 8.88 19.07
C ASP A 195 -7.16 7.62 19.64
N VAL A 196 -6.04 7.82 20.33
CA VAL A 196 -5.25 6.78 21.00
C VAL A 196 -5.13 7.17 22.46
N MET A 197 -5.40 6.22 23.34
CA MET A 197 -5.24 6.37 24.78
C MET A 197 -4.55 5.13 25.34
N VAL A 198 -3.61 5.36 26.24
CA VAL A 198 -2.93 4.33 27.02
C VAL A 198 -3.06 4.71 28.49
N GLU A 199 -3.57 3.79 29.31
CA GLU A 199 -3.74 4.02 30.75
C GLU A 199 -2.40 4.22 31.48
N ASP A 200 -2.51 4.47 32.79
CA ASP A 200 -1.36 4.73 33.64
C ASP A 200 -0.34 3.58 33.63
N ASP A 201 0.89 3.90 34.01
CA ASP A 201 1.99 2.94 34.17
C ASP A 201 2.54 2.23 32.93
N THR A 202 2.09 2.64 31.74
CA THR A 202 2.73 2.30 30.47
C THR A 202 3.30 3.54 29.79
N SER A 203 4.59 3.48 29.43
CA SER A 203 5.24 4.49 28.60
C SER A 203 4.97 4.24 27.12
N VAL A 204 4.81 5.31 26.35
CA VAL A 204 4.60 5.28 24.90
C VAL A 204 5.79 5.97 24.22
N ASP A 205 6.49 5.28 23.32
CA ASP A 205 7.65 5.82 22.56
C ASP A 205 7.14 6.60 21.34
N PHE A 206 6.34 5.95 20.51
CA PHE A 206 5.70 6.54 19.34
C PHE A 206 4.41 5.79 19.00
N ILE A 207 3.56 6.43 18.19
CA ILE A 207 2.47 5.77 17.47
C ILE A 207 2.64 6.00 15.98
N GLY A 208 2.27 5.01 15.18
CA GLY A 208 2.32 5.12 13.74
C GLY A 208 1.22 4.33 13.05
N LEU A 209 0.84 4.82 11.87
CA LEU A 209 -0.17 4.20 11.03
C LEU A 209 0.25 4.27 9.57
N ALA A 210 0.26 3.12 8.91
CA ALA A 210 0.36 3.03 7.46
C ALA A 210 -1.04 2.76 6.90
N ALA A 211 -1.60 3.70 6.15
CA ALA A 211 -2.89 3.55 5.48
C ALA A 211 -2.70 3.40 3.97
N CYS A 212 -3.37 2.41 3.39
CA CYS A 212 -3.53 2.29 1.95
C CYS A 212 -4.83 2.97 1.56
N VAL A 213 -4.75 4.11 0.86
CA VAL A 213 -5.91 4.92 0.47
C VAL A 213 -6.13 4.88 -1.04
N GLU A 214 -7.38 5.11 -1.45
CA GLU A 214 -7.68 5.42 -2.85
C GLU A 214 -6.77 6.56 -3.35
N PRO A 215 -6.15 6.40 -4.53
CA PRO A 215 -5.35 7.49 -5.09
C PRO A 215 -6.28 8.68 -5.43
N PRO A 216 -5.74 9.91 -5.46
CA PRO A 216 -6.51 11.06 -5.91
C PRO A 216 -7.12 10.81 -7.29
N ARG A 217 -8.44 10.98 -7.40
CA ARG A 217 -9.15 10.91 -8.69
C ARG A 217 -8.92 12.19 -9.50
N GLY A 218 -9.31 12.15 -10.77
CA GLY A 218 -9.21 13.30 -11.68
C GLY A 218 -8.00 13.26 -12.60
N LYS A 219 -7.32 12.11 -12.70
CA LYS A 219 -6.35 11.85 -13.76
C LYS A 219 -6.74 10.63 -14.58
N GLY A 220 -6.38 10.66 -15.85
CA GLY A 220 -6.49 9.54 -16.77
C GLY A 220 -5.14 9.14 -17.34
N VAL A 221 -5.07 7.92 -17.86
CA VAL A 221 -3.93 7.45 -18.63
C VAL A 221 -3.93 8.09 -19.99
N THR A 222 -2.75 8.50 -20.42
CA THR A 222 -2.52 8.89 -21.80
C THR A 222 -1.37 8.11 -22.41
N LEU A 223 -1.49 7.81 -23.69
CA LEU A 223 -0.39 7.22 -24.47
C LEU A 223 0.12 8.22 -25.50
N MET A 224 1.37 8.05 -25.89
CA MET A 224 2.07 8.95 -26.78
C MET A 224 2.39 8.26 -28.10
N THR A 225 2.25 8.96 -29.21
CA THR A 225 2.86 8.53 -30.48
C THR A 225 4.34 8.88 -30.52
N SER A 226 5.10 8.15 -31.34
CA SER A 226 6.54 8.39 -31.49
C SER A 226 6.88 9.53 -32.44
N GLU A 227 7.99 10.23 -32.16
CA GLU A 227 8.63 11.13 -33.15
C GLU A 227 9.11 10.37 -34.37
N ALA A 228 9.72 9.20 -34.15
CA ALA A 228 10.07 8.29 -35.23
C ALA A 228 8.77 7.76 -35.86
N GLN A 229 8.47 8.18 -37.10
CA GLN A 229 7.30 7.67 -37.79
C GLN A 229 7.43 6.15 -37.95
N PRO A 230 6.42 5.37 -37.56
CA PRO A 230 6.40 3.96 -37.90
C PRO A 230 6.30 3.78 -39.42
N ALA A 231 6.35 2.54 -39.90
CA ALA A 231 6.14 2.29 -41.33
C ALA A 231 4.83 2.95 -41.79
N ALA A 232 4.80 3.43 -43.03
CA ALA A 232 3.65 4.15 -43.57
C ALA A 232 2.36 3.35 -43.36
N GLY A 233 1.31 4.00 -42.86
CA GLY A 233 0.02 3.36 -42.58
C GLY A 233 -0.09 2.67 -41.22
N ILE A 234 0.91 2.82 -40.34
CA ILE A 234 0.84 2.34 -38.94
C ILE A 234 0.73 3.54 -38.00
N VAL A 235 0.00 3.34 -36.90
CA VAL A 235 0.04 4.19 -35.71
C VAL A 235 0.47 3.30 -34.55
N ALA A 236 1.36 3.81 -33.70
CA ALA A 236 1.75 3.15 -32.47
C ALA A 236 1.74 4.14 -31.31
N LEU A 237 1.11 3.75 -30.20
CA LEU A 237 1.08 4.49 -28.95
C LEU A 237 1.75 3.67 -27.85
N SER A 238 2.54 4.33 -27.02
CA SER A 238 3.09 3.73 -25.80
C SER A 238 3.41 4.80 -24.76
N CYS A 239 3.74 4.37 -23.55
CA CYS A 239 4.18 5.24 -22.47
C CYS A 239 5.60 5.79 -22.64
N ARG A 240 6.37 5.29 -23.62
CA ARG A 240 7.77 5.67 -23.85
C ARG A 240 8.03 6.22 -25.25
N ASN A 241 7.00 6.39 -26.06
CA ASN A 241 7.15 6.84 -27.43
C ASN A 241 7.31 8.36 -27.54
N GLY A 242 6.89 9.14 -26.53
CA GLY A 242 6.95 10.60 -26.60
C GLY A 242 8.36 11.19 -26.56
N PRO A 243 8.47 12.52 -26.77
CA PRO A 243 9.69 13.29 -26.55
C PRO A 243 10.33 13.04 -25.17
N PRO A 244 11.67 13.13 -25.04
CA PRO A 244 12.37 12.83 -23.78
C PRO A 244 11.95 13.69 -22.57
N ASP A 245 11.40 14.87 -22.81
CA ASP A 245 10.93 15.83 -21.81
C ASP A 245 9.47 15.57 -21.37
N TRP A 246 8.77 14.64 -22.01
CA TRP A 246 7.40 14.31 -21.63
C TRP A 246 7.37 13.35 -20.43
N PRO A 247 6.49 13.57 -19.43
CA PRO A 247 6.30 12.63 -18.35
C PRO A 247 5.90 11.24 -18.88
N ILE A 248 6.53 10.19 -18.36
CA ILE A 248 6.12 8.81 -18.64
C ILE A 248 4.66 8.64 -18.18
N CYS A 249 3.84 7.90 -18.93
CA CYS A 249 2.47 7.60 -18.53
C CYS A 249 2.45 6.88 -17.16
N ASP A 250 1.31 6.93 -16.47
CA ASP A 250 1.08 6.17 -15.24
C ASP A 250 -0.20 5.35 -15.39
N PRO A 251 -0.10 4.06 -15.73
CA PRO A 251 -1.26 3.22 -15.94
C PRO A 251 -2.00 2.89 -14.63
N TYR A 252 -1.44 3.17 -13.45
CA TYR A 252 -2.04 2.78 -12.17
C TYR A 252 -2.94 3.85 -11.59
N THR A 253 -2.54 5.11 -11.68
CA THR A 253 -3.28 6.24 -11.10
C THR A 253 -3.58 7.35 -12.09
N GLY A 254 -3.20 7.18 -13.36
CA GLY A 254 -3.31 8.22 -14.38
C GLY A 254 -2.18 9.25 -14.30
N ASP A 255 -1.79 9.78 -15.45
CA ASP A 255 -0.69 10.75 -15.58
C ASP A 255 -1.16 12.16 -15.90
N THR A 256 -2.34 12.31 -16.50
CA THR A 256 -2.81 13.60 -17.02
C THR A 256 -4.13 14.01 -16.36
N PRO A 257 -4.28 15.27 -15.87
CA PRO A 257 -5.55 15.77 -15.34
C PRO A 257 -6.68 15.69 -16.35
N CYS A 258 -7.85 15.21 -15.94
CA CYS A 258 -8.99 14.94 -16.82
C CYS A 258 -9.56 16.20 -17.50
N GLU A 259 -9.27 17.38 -16.98
CA GLU A 259 -9.64 18.67 -17.56
C GLU A 259 -8.76 19.06 -18.76
N THR A 260 -7.64 18.36 -18.96
CA THR A 260 -6.73 18.63 -20.07
C THR A 260 -7.39 18.28 -21.40
N GLU A 261 -7.38 19.22 -22.35
CA GLU A 261 -7.88 18.95 -23.70
C GLU A 261 -6.83 18.18 -24.51
N LEU A 262 -7.08 16.88 -24.72
CA LEU A 262 -6.25 16.00 -25.54
C LEU A 262 -7.12 15.21 -26.53
N PRO A 263 -6.56 14.78 -27.68
CA PRO A 263 -7.25 13.83 -28.56
C PRO A 263 -7.64 12.56 -27.82
N VAL A 264 -8.78 11.97 -28.17
CA VAL A 264 -9.11 10.58 -27.79
C VAL A 264 -8.54 9.66 -28.85
N ALA A 265 -7.82 8.62 -28.43
CA ALA A 265 -7.43 7.54 -29.32
C ALA A 265 -8.62 6.59 -29.50
N CYS A 266 -9.12 6.49 -30.73
CA CYS A 266 -10.25 5.63 -31.09
C CYS A 266 -9.76 4.42 -31.90
N LEU A 267 -10.38 3.28 -31.68
CA LEU A 267 -10.13 2.02 -32.35
C LEU A 267 -11.38 1.56 -33.11
N LEU A 268 -11.20 1.20 -34.38
CA LEU A 268 -12.10 0.31 -35.10
C LEU A 268 -11.51 -1.11 -35.02
N PRO A 269 -12.11 -2.03 -34.24
CA PRO A 269 -11.60 -3.38 -34.12
C PRO A 269 -11.51 -4.10 -35.46
N GLY A 270 -10.52 -4.98 -35.61
CA GLY A 270 -10.28 -5.69 -36.85
C GLY A 270 -9.45 -6.95 -36.66
N ARG A 271 -9.11 -7.61 -37.77
CA ARG A 271 -8.30 -8.83 -37.81
C ARG A 271 -7.20 -8.75 -38.86
N GLN A 272 -6.74 -7.53 -39.17
CA GLN A 272 -5.67 -7.35 -40.13
C GLN A 272 -4.38 -7.97 -39.58
N PRO A 273 -3.63 -8.75 -40.38
CA PRO A 273 -2.33 -9.22 -39.93
C PRO A 273 -1.38 -8.03 -39.77
N PRO A 274 -0.41 -8.12 -38.85
CA PRO A 274 0.61 -7.10 -38.72
C PRO A 274 1.43 -6.99 -40.02
N PRO A 275 1.93 -5.79 -40.38
CA PRO A 275 2.72 -5.61 -41.59
C PRO A 275 3.97 -6.50 -41.61
N ARG A 276 4.16 -7.22 -42.74
CA ARG A 276 5.20 -8.26 -42.89
C ARG A 276 6.63 -7.72 -42.76
N GLU A 277 6.84 -6.43 -43.01
CA GLU A 277 8.16 -5.78 -42.93
C GLU A 277 8.68 -5.59 -41.50
N ARG A 278 7.90 -5.99 -40.47
CA ARG A 278 8.24 -5.83 -39.05
C ARG A 278 8.31 -7.13 -38.26
N THR A 279 8.62 -8.27 -38.88
CA THR A 279 8.69 -9.61 -38.24
C THR A 279 9.84 -9.82 -37.22
N GLY A 280 10.49 -8.76 -36.73
CA GLY A 280 11.34 -8.84 -35.55
C GLY A 280 10.47 -8.84 -34.28
N ALA A 281 10.69 -9.80 -33.38
CA ALA A 281 9.82 -10.09 -32.22
C ALA A 281 9.48 -8.90 -31.29
N SER A 282 10.20 -7.78 -31.37
CA SER A 282 9.93 -6.56 -30.60
C SER A 282 8.99 -5.56 -31.28
N ASN A 283 8.70 -5.70 -32.58
CA ASN A 283 8.15 -4.62 -33.41
C ASN A 283 6.67 -4.78 -33.80
N VAL A 284 6.03 -5.83 -33.26
CA VAL A 284 4.60 -6.13 -33.41
C VAL A 284 3.87 -6.08 -32.06
N ALA A 285 4.60 -5.77 -30.98
CA ALA A 285 4.03 -5.71 -29.64
C ALA A 285 2.87 -4.70 -29.58
N GLY A 286 1.71 -5.16 -29.14
CA GLY A 286 0.47 -4.37 -29.07
C GLY A 286 -0.29 -4.25 -30.39
N TRP A 287 -0.02 -5.06 -31.42
CA TRP A 287 -0.81 -5.03 -32.65
C TRP A 287 -2.26 -5.46 -32.40
N THR A 288 -3.18 -4.51 -32.59
CA THR A 288 -4.61 -4.66 -32.31
C THR A 288 -5.38 -5.40 -33.41
N GLY A 289 -4.80 -5.55 -34.61
CA GLY A 289 -5.52 -5.99 -35.81
C GLY A 289 -6.53 -4.99 -36.38
N GLY A 290 -6.74 -3.87 -35.69
CA GLY A 290 -7.72 -2.84 -36.02
C GLY A 290 -7.10 -1.59 -36.64
N ARG A 291 -7.92 -0.54 -36.73
CA ARG A 291 -7.51 0.79 -37.18
C ARG A 291 -7.57 1.79 -36.04
N ILE A 292 -6.56 2.64 -35.92
CA ILE A 292 -6.47 3.68 -34.89
C ILE A 292 -6.58 5.06 -35.54
N ALA A 293 -7.37 5.94 -34.92
CA ALA A 293 -7.53 7.34 -35.28
C ALA A 293 -7.59 8.23 -34.04
N PHE A 294 -7.34 9.53 -34.22
CA PHE A 294 -7.31 10.52 -33.15
C PHE A 294 -8.35 11.60 -33.41
N THR A 295 -9.15 11.93 -32.40
CA THR A 295 -10.15 13.00 -32.49
C THR A 295 -9.49 14.39 -32.44
N ALA A 296 -10.28 15.44 -32.59
CA ALA A 296 -9.86 16.75 -32.09
C ALA A 296 -9.67 16.70 -30.55
N PRO A 297 -8.81 17.57 -29.97
CA PRO A 297 -8.66 17.63 -28.52
C PRO A 297 -9.97 17.92 -27.80
N VAL A 298 -10.20 17.22 -26.68
CA VAL A 298 -11.38 17.38 -25.83
C VAL A 298 -11.00 17.08 -24.38
N ALA A 299 -11.57 17.82 -23.43
CA ALA A 299 -11.42 17.52 -22.01
C ALA A 299 -12.12 16.20 -21.68
N ALA A 300 -11.43 15.29 -21.01
CA ALA A 300 -11.99 13.98 -20.68
C ALA A 300 -13.17 14.08 -19.68
N THR A 301 -13.25 15.15 -18.89
CA THR A 301 -14.39 15.47 -18.02
C THR A 301 -15.70 15.73 -18.76
N THR A 302 -15.68 15.88 -20.09
CA THR A 302 -16.91 15.94 -20.90
C THR A 302 -17.64 14.61 -20.97
N PHE A 303 -16.96 13.49 -20.68
CA PHE A 303 -17.51 12.14 -20.69
C PHE A 303 -17.80 11.68 -19.26
N ARG A 304 -18.99 11.15 -19.02
CA ARG A 304 -19.37 10.61 -17.70
C ARG A 304 -19.05 9.13 -17.60
N ALA A 305 -19.31 8.39 -18.67
CA ALA A 305 -19.09 6.95 -18.75
C ALA A 305 -18.35 6.57 -20.03
N ILE A 306 -17.74 5.38 -20.05
CA ILE A 306 -17.07 4.81 -21.22
C ILE A 306 -17.97 4.81 -22.47
N GLY A 307 -19.27 4.58 -22.29
CA GLY A 307 -20.25 4.64 -23.38
C GLY A 307 -20.34 6.02 -24.07
N ASP A 308 -20.08 7.11 -23.34
CA ASP A 308 -20.05 8.47 -23.91
C ASP A 308 -18.83 8.67 -24.81
N VAL A 309 -17.68 8.15 -24.39
CA VAL A 309 -16.43 8.21 -25.14
C VAL A 309 -16.52 7.34 -26.40
N ASP A 310 -17.09 6.14 -26.28
CA ASP A 310 -17.34 5.25 -27.41
C ASP A 310 -18.31 5.88 -28.41
N ALA A 311 -19.40 6.50 -27.93
CA ALA A 311 -20.33 7.24 -28.77
C ALA A 311 -19.65 8.44 -29.46
N PHE A 312 -18.74 9.13 -28.77
CA PHE A 312 -17.94 10.19 -29.35
C PHE A 312 -17.01 9.67 -30.45
N CYS A 313 -16.27 8.59 -30.22
CA CYS A 313 -15.46 7.93 -31.26
C CYS A 313 -16.30 7.51 -32.48
N ALA A 314 -17.48 6.94 -32.25
CA ALA A 314 -18.39 6.56 -33.32
C ALA A 314 -18.92 7.77 -34.10
N ALA A 315 -19.19 8.90 -33.44
CA ALA A 315 -19.60 10.13 -34.10
C ALA A 315 -18.49 10.74 -34.96
N GLN A 316 -17.22 10.64 -34.53
CA GLN A 316 -16.08 11.18 -35.27
C GLN A 316 -15.70 10.34 -36.50
N PHE A 317 -15.80 9.01 -36.41
CA PHE A 317 -15.23 8.11 -37.42
C PHE A 317 -16.19 7.08 -38.02
N GLY A 318 -17.43 7.04 -37.54
CA GLY A 318 -18.50 6.15 -38.02
C GLY A 318 -18.81 4.99 -37.06
N ALA A 319 -19.83 4.19 -37.42
CA ALA A 319 -20.26 3.07 -36.60
C ALA A 319 -19.13 2.04 -36.36
N GLY A 320 -19.05 1.50 -35.13
CA GLY A 320 -18.10 0.47 -34.74
C GLY A 320 -16.76 0.98 -34.19
N TRP A 321 -16.50 2.29 -34.26
CA TRP A 321 -15.39 2.90 -33.55
C TRP A 321 -15.71 3.01 -32.06
N ARG A 322 -14.73 2.71 -31.23
CA ARG A 322 -14.77 2.84 -29.76
C ARG A 322 -13.49 3.45 -29.24
N THR A 323 -13.44 3.74 -27.96
CA THR A 323 -12.22 4.15 -27.26
C THR A 323 -11.18 3.03 -27.33
N LEU A 324 -9.92 3.40 -27.56
CA LEU A 324 -8.79 2.49 -27.52
C LEU A 324 -8.46 2.14 -26.06
N ALA A 325 -8.31 0.86 -25.74
CA ALA A 325 -7.84 0.43 -24.43
C ALA A 325 -6.30 0.56 -24.32
N ALA A 326 -5.80 0.91 -23.14
CA ALA A 326 -4.37 1.09 -22.89
C ALA A 326 -3.55 -0.21 -23.07
N HIS A 327 -4.20 -1.37 -22.87
CA HIS A 327 -3.63 -2.71 -23.02
C HIS A 327 -4.18 -3.43 -24.28
N GLU A 328 -4.52 -2.70 -25.32
CA GLU A 328 -5.06 -3.32 -26.54
C GLU A 328 -3.95 -4.08 -27.30
N GLY A 329 -4.13 -5.40 -27.45
CA GLY A 329 -3.28 -6.25 -28.29
C GLY A 329 -2.18 -7.02 -27.57
N GLU A 330 -1.77 -6.66 -26.35
CA GLU A 330 -0.73 -7.36 -25.56
C GLU A 330 -0.84 -7.07 -24.04
N PRO A 331 -0.12 -7.81 -23.17
CA PRO A 331 -0.13 -7.54 -21.73
C PRO A 331 0.53 -6.20 -21.33
N ASN A 332 1.36 -5.62 -22.21
CA ASN A 332 2.03 -4.34 -21.94
C ASN A 332 1.15 -3.14 -22.27
N VAL A 333 1.39 -2.00 -21.61
CA VAL A 333 0.70 -0.75 -21.90
C VAL A 333 1.21 -0.18 -23.23
N GLY A 334 0.33 -0.12 -24.22
CA GLY A 334 0.63 0.28 -25.58
C GLY A 334 -0.31 -0.36 -26.58
N ALA A 335 -0.39 0.22 -27.77
CA ALA A 335 -1.18 -0.32 -28.86
C ALA A 335 -0.62 0.11 -30.21
N ALA A 336 -0.79 -0.74 -31.21
CA ALA A 336 -0.45 -0.47 -32.59
C ALA A 336 -1.56 -0.93 -33.53
N GLY A 337 -1.79 -0.18 -34.61
CA GLY A 337 -2.85 -0.50 -35.57
C GLY A 337 -2.65 0.21 -36.89
N ALA A 338 -3.51 -0.11 -37.86
CA ALA A 338 -3.51 0.57 -39.15
C ALA A 338 -4.05 2.00 -38.97
N GLY A 339 -3.39 3.00 -39.55
CA GLY A 339 -3.81 4.39 -39.39
C GLY A 339 -2.80 5.37 -39.97
N ARG A 340 -3.11 6.66 -39.81
CA ARG A 340 -2.18 7.73 -40.18
C ARG A 340 -1.63 8.35 -38.91
N GLN A 341 -0.34 8.17 -38.66
CA GLN A 341 0.36 8.86 -37.58
C GLN A 341 0.22 10.38 -37.78
N PRO A 342 -0.11 11.14 -36.71
CA PRO A 342 -0.05 12.59 -36.76
C PRO A 342 1.36 13.08 -37.15
N PRO A 343 1.48 14.25 -37.80
CA PRO A 343 2.76 14.77 -38.26
C PRO A 343 3.71 15.17 -37.13
N ALA A 344 3.18 15.40 -35.93
CA ALA A 344 3.94 15.62 -34.70
C ALA A 344 3.50 14.59 -33.63
N PRO A 345 4.34 14.30 -32.62
CA PRO A 345 3.94 13.47 -31.49
C PRO A 345 2.67 14.02 -30.84
N VAL A 346 1.74 13.13 -30.53
CA VAL A 346 0.52 13.46 -29.79
C VAL A 346 0.46 12.62 -28.54
N ARG A 347 -0.08 13.22 -27.49
CA ARG A 347 -0.55 12.53 -26.28
C ARG A 347 -2.06 12.39 -26.40
N ALA A 348 -2.59 11.20 -26.20
CA ALA A 348 -4.00 10.93 -26.40
C ALA A 348 -4.59 10.15 -25.22
N TRP A 349 -5.85 10.46 -24.91
CA TRP A 349 -6.65 9.71 -23.95
C TRP A 349 -6.86 8.27 -24.44
N VAL A 350 -6.68 7.33 -23.52
CA VAL A 350 -7.01 5.92 -23.70
C VAL A 350 -7.81 5.44 -22.51
N ASP A 351 -8.44 4.28 -22.67
CA ASP A 351 -9.20 3.63 -21.62
C ASP A 351 -8.35 2.61 -20.85
N GLU A 352 -8.12 2.84 -19.57
CA GLU A 352 -7.45 1.87 -18.70
C GLU A 352 -8.47 0.94 -18.04
N VAL A 353 -8.63 -0.25 -18.62
CA VAL A 353 -9.66 -1.23 -18.23
C VAL A 353 -9.38 -1.84 -16.87
N ASN A 354 -8.11 -2.01 -16.51
CA ASN A 354 -7.72 -2.80 -15.36
C ASN A 354 -7.46 -1.94 -14.11
N GLN A 355 -7.41 -0.62 -14.26
CA GLN A 355 -7.10 0.31 -13.17
C GLN A 355 -8.19 1.40 -13.09
N PRO A 356 -9.20 1.26 -12.21
CA PRO A 356 -10.36 2.14 -12.19
C PRO A 356 -10.03 3.60 -11.82
N TYR A 357 -8.87 3.83 -11.20
CA TYR A 357 -8.41 5.16 -10.83
C TYR A 357 -7.58 5.86 -11.91
N ALA A 358 -7.24 5.13 -12.98
CA ALA A 358 -6.41 5.63 -14.07
C ALA A 358 -7.25 6.01 -15.30
N THR A 359 -8.54 6.26 -15.11
CA THR A 359 -9.45 6.68 -16.18
C THR A 359 -10.31 7.86 -15.73
N CYS A 360 -10.67 8.70 -16.70
CA CYS A 360 -11.44 9.93 -16.47
C CYS A 360 -12.96 9.73 -16.51
N TRP A 361 -13.42 8.55 -16.88
CA TRP A 361 -14.83 8.20 -17.02
C TRP A 361 -15.18 6.96 -16.21
N THR A 362 -16.45 6.84 -15.85
CA THR A 362 -16.96 5.64 -15.16
C THR A 362 -17.10 4.46 -16.12
N ARG A 363 -17.00 3.24 -15.61
CA ARG A 363 -17.30 2.01 -16.35
C ARG A 363 -18.65 1.44 -15.97
#